data_AF-A0AAW0CQS6-F1
#
_entry.id   AF-A0AAW0CQS6-F1
#
_cell.length_a   1.000
_cell.length_b   1.000
_cell.length_c   1.000
_cell.angle_alpha   90.00
_cell.angle_beta   90.00
_cell.angle_gamma   90.00
#
_symmetry.space_group_name_H-M   'P 1'
#
loop_
_entity.id
_entity.type
_entity.pdbx_description
1 polymer ?
#
loop_
_entity_poly.entity_id
_entity_poly.type
_entity_poly.pdbx_seq_one_letter_code
_entity_poly.pdbx_strand_id
1 'polypeptide(L)'
;MQNLEDVIERCGTYKTHDDSTPRAFVNLPSPHTPRQPTQVDYILPSPAAFYPKDGPIGLFPPVLGQRAANWIDIFKLIRRPELCWIKCGLKTGLDDYGSVDELWRVYAQGETVFTSTGVQMGVKPPLRDVEAHFYSQWRTPPDVTQQQRKQIQKAWSRFREIPEWIAKSSDRRQVPPTVIIAELNEMLIDGGVGSLNQLSNKVAEMRKNSAAAASEYTAASSSSTSDSDLQSNSSVPTTQLGSAIVLSKEEEGH
;
A
#
# COMPACT_ATOMS: atom_id res chain seq x y z
N MET A 1 51.07 13.06 3.98
CA MET A 1 50.85 11.79 4.71
C MET A 1 50.04 12.14 5.94
N GLN A 2 48.71 11.96 5.86
CA GLN A 2 47.79 12.25 6.97
C GLN A 2 47.60 10.98 7.79
N ASN A 3 47.72 11.15 9.11
CA ASN A 3 47.70 10.08 10.11
C ASN A 3 46.36 9.33 10.12
N LEU A 4 46.51 8.02 10.22
CA LEU A 4 45.48 6.99 10.16
C LEU A 4 44.80 6.78 11.54
N GLU A 5 44.59 7.85 12.32
CA GLU A 5 44.11 7.73 13.71
C GLU A 5 42.65 8.17 13.92
N ASP A 6 41.99 8.80 12.95
CA ASP A 6 40.59 9.27 13.07
C ASP A 6 39.53 8.35 12.42
N VAL A 7 39.83 7.06 12.20
CA VAL A 7 38.89 6.12 11.54
C VAL A 7 38.29 5.07 12.50
N ILE A 8 38.52 5.19 13.80
CA ILE A 8 37.96 4.25 14.81
C ILE A 8 36.83 4.91 15.59
N GLU A 9 35.78 5.34 14.88
CA GLU A 9 34.52 5.78 15.51
C GLU A 9 33.26 5.22 14.81
N ARG A 10 33.41 4.13 14.04
CA ARG A 10 32.28 3.54 13.27
C ARG A 10 31.98 2.06 13.49
N CYS A 11 32.63 1.39 14.43
CA CYS A 11 32.19 0.08 14.92
C CYS A 11 32.49 -0.01 16.41
N GLY A 12 31.46 -0.22 17.23
CA GLY A 12 31.53 -0.29 18.69
C GLY A 12 32.56 -1.30 19.20
N THR A 13 33.79 -0.83 19.33
CA THR A 13 34.93 -1.56 19.87
C THR A 13 35.64 -0.56 20.77
N TYR A 14 35.96 -0.97 21.99
CA TYR A 14 36.77 -0.16 22.89
C TYR A 14 38.02 -0.93 23.27
N LYS A 15 39.10 -0.19 23.51
CA LYS A 15 40.35 -0.74 24.05
C LYS A 15 40.25 -0.70 25.57
N THR A 16 40.47 -1.84 26.21
CA THR A 16 40.69 -1.88 27.65
C THR A 16 42.15 -1.53 27.92
N HIS A 17 42.40 -0.77 28.98
CA HIS A 17 43.70 -0.18 29.28
C HIS A 17 44.81 -1.23 29.48
N ASP A 18 44.45 -2.46 29.84
CA ASP A 18 45.44 -3.41 30.38
C ASP A 18 45.88 -4.51 29.41
N ASP A 19 45.31 -4.62 28.19
CA ASP A 19 45.73 -5.72 27.30
C ASP A 19 45.68 -5.44 25.79
N SER A 20 45.36 -4.21 25.38
CA SER A 20 45.35 -3.77 23.97
C SER A 20 44.55 -4.64 22.97
N THR A 21 43.81 -5.64 23.46
CA THR A 21 42.99 -6.53 22.66
C THR A 21 41.68 -5.83 22.32
N PRO A 22 41.33 -5.69 21.03
CA PRO A 22 40.07 -5.12 20.64
C PRO A 22 38.93 -6.06 21.06
N ARG A 23 38.07 -5.58 21.97
CA ARG A 23 36.85 -6.30 22.35
C ARG A 23 35.66 -5.64 21.64
N ALA A 24 34.91 -6.45 20.90
CA ALA A 24 33.61 -6.04 20.39
C ALA A 24 32.58 -6.07 21.53
N PHE A 25 31.55 -5.21 21.45
CA PHE A 25 30.36 -5.42 22.25
C PHE A 25 29.75 -6.78 21.88
N VAL A 26 29.93 -7.78 22.74
CA VAL A 26 28.95 -8.85 22.81
C VAL A 26 27.81 -8.23 23.60
N ASN A 27 26.74 -7.82 22.90
CA ASN A 27 25.47 -7.65 23.57
C ASN A 27 25.19 -8.99 24.25
N LEU A 28 25.33 -9.03 25.58
CA LEU A 28 24.68 -10.04 26.40
C LEU A 28 23.27 -10.21 25.83
N PRO A 29 22.75 -11.44 25.64
CA PRO A 29 21.38 -11.61 25.18
C PRO A 29 20.53 -10.74 26.08
N SER A 30 19.92 -9.69 25.49
CA SER A 30 19.05 -8.78 26.22
C SER A 30 18.16 -9.65 27.08
N PRO A 31 18.07 -9.41 28.41
CA PRO A 31 17.25 -10.24 29.28
C PRO A 31 15.91 -10.36 28.57
N HIS A 32 15.54 -11.59 28.21
CA HIS A 32 14.33 -11.93 27.48
C HIS A 32 13.12 -11.65 28.37
N THR A 33 12.97 -10.40 28.79
CA THR A 33 11.69 -9.86 29.16
C THR A 33 10.97 -9.72 27.84
N PRO A 34 9.95 -10.55 27.56
CA PRO A 34 9.11 -10.30 26.40
C PRO A 34 8.64 -8.86 26.55
N ARG A 35 9.00 -8.03 25.56
CA ARG A 35 8.51 -6.66 25.48
C ARG A 35 7.00 -6.75 25.65
N GLN A 36 6.43 -6.01 26.62
CA GLN A 36 4.98 -6.00 26.74
C GLN A 36 4.41 -5.57 25.38
N PRO A 37 3.50 -6.35 24.79
CA PRO A 37 3.02 -6.09 23.44
C PRO A 37 2.46 -4.67 23.41
N THR A 38 3.09 -3.83 22.60
CA THR A 38 2.47 -2.57 22.20
C THR A 38 1.23 -2.90 21.38
N GLN A 39 0.19 -2.07 21.50
CA GLN A 39 -1.18 -2.36 21.05
C GLN A 39 -1.30 -2.89 19.60
N VAL A 40 -0.34 -2.59 18.72
CA VAL A 40 -0.10 -3.28 17.44
C VAL A 40 1.40 -3.24 17.12
N ASP A 41 2.04 -4.39 16.92
CA ASP A 41 3.42 -4.45 16.41
C ASP A 41 3.42 -4.48 14.87
N TYR A 42 4.25 -3.64 14.24
CA TYR A 42 4.34 -3.57 12.78
C TYR A 42 5.49 -4.43 12.25
N ILE A 43 5.21 -5.22 11.22
CA ILE A 43 6.22 -6.00 10.52
C ILE A 43 6.96 -5.10 9.53
N LEU A 44 7.99 -4.40 10.02
CA LEU A 44 8.79 -3.48 9.20
C LEU A 44 9.58 -4.20 8.11
N PRO A 45 9.81 -3.57 6.93
CA PRO A 45 10.72 -4.10 5.91
C PRO A 45 12.17 -4.17 6.44
N SER A 46 13.08 -4.69 5.61
CA SER A 46 14.52 -4.69 5.94
C SER A 46 14.99 -3.29 6.36
N PRO A 47 15.89 -3.14 7.36
CA PRO A 47 16.45 -1.84 7.73
C PRO A 47 16.99 -1.05 6.53
N ALA A 48 17.54 -1.75 5.53
CA ALA A 48 18.02 -1.14 4.28
C ALA A 48 16.94 -0.36 3.50
N ALA A 49 15.65 -0.64 3.72
CA ALA A 49 14.53 0.08 3.10
C ALA A 49 14.45 1.55 3.53
N PHE A 50 15.02 1.89 4.69
CA PHE A 50 14.96 3.23 5.28
C PHE A 50 16.16 4.12 4.94
N TYR A 51 17.16 3.57 4.23
CA TYR A 51 18.40 4.29 3.88
C TYR A 51 18.55 4.41 2.36
N PRO A 52 19.24 5.46 1.86
CA PRO A 52 19.60 5.56 0.45
C PRO A 52 20.42 4.35 -0.01
N LYS A 53 20.35 3.99 -1.29
CA LYS A 53 21.01 2.79 -1.85
C LYS A 53 22.52 2.76 -1.61
N ASP A 54 23.18 3.91 -1.74
CA ASP A 54 24.63 4.07 -1.61
C ASP A 54 25.03 4.78 -0.31
N GLY A 55 24.10 4.89 0.64
CA GLY A 55 24.31 5.56 1.93
C GLY A 55 24.76 4.59 3.03
N PRO A 56 25.32 5.11 4.14
CA PRO A 56 25.58 4.30 5.31
C PRO A 56 24.25 3.72 5.83
N ILE A 57 24.17 2.38 5.92
CA ILE A 57 23.02 1.69 6.49
C ILE A 57 23.17 1.75 8.01
N GLY A 58 22.24 2.43 8.68
CA GLY A 58 22.15 2.36 10.13
C GLY A 58 21.72 0.96 10.58
N LEU A 59 22.29 0.49 11.69
CA LEU A 59 22.04 -0.85 12.24
C LEU A 59 20.58 -1.07 12.66
N PHE A 60 19.83 0.01 12.88
CA PHE A 60 18.46 -0.03 13.36
C PHE A 60 17.52 0.65 12.36
N PRO A 61 16.27 0.17 12.22
CA PRO A 61 15.24 0.97 11.58
C PRO A 61 15.09 2.30 12.34
N PRO A 62 14.56 3.35 11.69
CA PRO A 62 14.24 4.60 12.37
C PRO A 62 13.48 4.31 13.66
N VAL A 63 13.85 4.95 14.76
CA VAL A 63 13.14 4.83 16.02
C VAL A 63 11.74 5.41 15.81
N LEU A 64 10.77 4.54 15.56
CA LEU A 64 9.36 4.89 15.57
C LEU A 64 9.04 5.26 17.02
N GLY A 65 8.82 6.55 17.28
CA GLY A 65 8.59 7.05 18.63
C GLY A 65 7.46 6.28 19.34
N GLN A 66 7.42 6.34 20.66
CA GLN A 66 6.48 5.62 21.54
C GLN A 66 4.98 5.90 21.31
N ARG A 67 4.61 6.69 20.29
CA ARG A 67 3.23 6.95 19.87
C ARG A 67 2.89 6.04 18.69
N ALA A 68 1.68 5.48 18.69
CA ALA A 68 1.15 4.57 17.68
C ALA A 68 1.44 5.06 16.25
N ALA A 69 2.55 4.60 15.67
CA ALA A 69 2.92 4.91 14.31
C ALA A 69 1.90 4.22 13.40
N ASN A 70 1.22 4.94 12.51
CA ASN A 70 0.41 4.28 11.50
C ASN A 70 1.29 3.92 10.29
N TRP A 71 0.80 3.03 9.42
CA TRP A 71 1.54 2.64 8.21
C TRP A 71 1.90 3.81 7.30
N ILE A 72 1.02 4.82 7.20
CA ILE A 72 1.25 6.01 6.39
C ILE A 72 2.48 6.79 6.87
N ASP A 73 2.69 6.89 8.18
CA ASP A 73 3.87 7.54 8.76
C ASP A 73 5.13 6.70 8.54
N ILE A 74 5.03 5.37 8.64
CA ILE A 74 6.14 4.47 8.33
C ILE A 74 6.54 4.60 6.86
N PHE A 75 5.58 4.72 5.94
CA PHE A 75 5.86 4.82 4.50
C PHE A 75 6.69 6.06 4.15
N LYS A 76 6.45 7.19 4.82
CA LYS A 76 7.25 8.42 4.65
C LYS A 76 8.73 8.25 4.98
N LEU A 77 9.07 7.25 5.80
CA LEU A 77 10.44 6.95 6.20
C LEU A 77 11.14 6.00 5.22
N ILE A 78 10.40 5.29 4.38
CA ILE A 78 10.93 4.32 3.42
C ILE A 78 11.55 5.07 2.24
N ARG A 79 12.84 4.84 2.01
CA ARG A 79 13.62 5.42 0.90
C ARG A 79 13.77 4.48 -0.28
N ARG A 80 13.59 3.18 -0.03
CA ARG A 80 13.79 2.10 -1.01
C ARG A 80 12.58 1.17 -1.03
N PRO A 81 11.50 1.58 -1.70
CA PRO A 81 10.24 0.83 -1.71
C PRO A 81 10.38 -0.57 -2.30
N GLU A 82 11.35 -0.79 -3.20
CA GLU A 82 11.63 -2.10 -3.79
C GLU A 82 11.93 -3.20 -2.76
N LEU A 83 12.43 -2.81 -1.59
CA LEU A 83 12.75 -3.74 -0.50
C LEU A 83 11.51 -4.13 0.33
N CYS A 84 10.36 -3.49 0.10
CA CYS A 84 9.13 -3.81 0.82
C CYS A 84 8.51 -5.12 0.32
N TRP A 85 8.63 -5.42 -0.98
CA TRP A 85 8.04 -6.63 -1.58
C TRP A 85 8.56 -7.93 -0.96
N ILE A 86 9.82 -7.96 -0.54
CA ILE A 86 10.43 -9.19 0.00
C ILE A 86 9.71 -9.66 1.26
N LYS A 87 9.23 -8.72 2.09
CA LYS A 87 8.59 -9.04 3.38
C LYS A 87 7.08 -8.82 3.37
N CYS A 88 6.60 -7.89 2.56
CA CYS A 88 5.20 -7.48 2.46
C CYS A 88 4.55 -7.90 1.14
N GLY A 89 5.22 -8.73 0.33
CA GLY A 89 4.71 -9.21 -0.95
C GLY A 89 3.56 -10.21 -0.80
N LEU A 90 2.98 -10.55 -1.95
CA LEU A 90 1.91 -11.53 -2.04
C LEU A 90 2.37 -12.94 -1.66
N LYS A 91 1.42 -13.78 -1.22
CA LYS A 91 1.59 -15.24 -1.24
C LYS A 91 1.84 -15.73 -2.68
N THR A 92 2.42 -16.93 -2.80
CA THR A 92 2.85 -17.51 -4.08
C THR A 92 1.69 -17.67 -5.07
N GLY A 93 0.52 -18.11 -4.58
CA GLY A 93 -0.71 -18.27 -5.34
C GLY A 93 -1.87 -17.46 -4.77
N LEU A 94 -2.83 -17.11 -5.64
CA LEU A 94 -4.07 -16.46 -5.22
C LEU A 94 -4.94 -17.38 -4.35
N ASP A 95 -4.86 -18.70 -4.58
CA ASP A 95 -5.62 -19.68 -3.80
C ASP A 95 -5.03 -19.88 -2.38
N ASP A 96 -3.80 -19.44 -2.13
CA ASP A 96 -3.13 -19.54 -0.81
C ASP A 96 -3.78 -18.62 0.24
N TYR A 97 -4.65 -17.70 -0.17
CA TYR A 97 -5.45 -16.88 0.75
C TYR A 97 -6.69 -17.63 1.25
N GLY A 98 -7.08 -18.75 0.66
CA GLY A 98 -8.16 -19.62 1.14
C GLY A 98 -9.59 -19.08 1.03
N SER A 99 -9.80 -17.76 1.13
CA SER A 99 -11.13 -17.12 1.08
C SER A 99 -11.09 -15.70 0.51
N VAL A 100 -12.25 -15.21 0.07
CA VAL A 100 -12.42 -13.81 -0.37
C VAL A 100 -12.22 -12.85 0.80
N ASP A 101 -12.67 -13.23 2.00
CA ASP A 101 -12.50 -12.46 3.23
C ASP A 101 -11.03 -12.24 3.58
N GLU A 102 -10.21 -13.30 3.55
CA GLU A 102 -8.78 -13.19 3.81
C GLU A 102 -8.09 -12.33 2.75
N LEU A 103 -8.44 -12.51 1.47
CA LEU A 103 -7.93 -11.71 0.37
C LEU A 103 -8.23 -10.21 0.57
N TRP A 104 -9.48 -9.89 0.89
CA TRP A 104 -9.92 -8.52 1.17
C TRP A 104 -9.23 -7.94 2.40
N ARG A 105 -9.10 -8.73 3.47
CA ARG A 105 -8.40 -8.32 4.69
C ARG A 105 -6.95 -7.95 4.41
N VAL A 106 -6.20 -8.79 3.69
CA VAL A 106 -4.80 -8.48 3.32
C VAL A 106 -4.72 -7.22 2.47
N TYR A 107 -5.65 -7.04 1.53
CA TYR A 107 -5.67 -5.85 0.67
C TYR A 107 -6.00 -4.56 1.44
N ALA A 108 -7.02 -4.58 2.30
CA ALA A 108 -7.61 -3.38 2.91
C ALA A 108 -7.16 -3.09 4.35
N GLN A 109 -6.75 -4.11 5.11
CA GLN A 109 -6.42 -4.02 6.54
C GLN A 109 -4.98 -4.47 6.84
N GLY A 110 -4.38 -5.28 5.95
CA GLY A 110 -3.06 -5.86 6.13
C GLY A 110 -3.13 -7.32 6.60
N GLU A 111 -1.97 -7.97 6.61
CA GLU A 111 -1.83 -9.38 6.96
C GLU A 111 -1.28 -9.51 8.39
N THR A 112 -1.98 -10.24 9.26
CA THR A 112 -1.46 -10.58 10.58
C THR A 112 -0.48 -11.73 10.47
N VAL A 113 0.72 -11.57 11.04
CA VAL A 113 1.78 -12.58 11.03
C VAL A 113 1.84 -13.26 12.39
N PHE A 114 1.78 -14.58 12.40
CA PHE A 114 1.82 -15.41 13.60
C PHE A 114 3.11 -16.24 13.64
N THR A 115 3.63 -16.50 14.85
CA THR A 115 4.67 -17.51 15.08
C THR A 115 4.11 -18.92 14.84
N SER A 116 4.99 -19.92 14.76
CA SER A 116 4.61 -21.33 14.76
C SER A 116 3.82 -21.75 16.02
N THR A 117 3.95 -21.00 17.11
CA THR A 117 3.22 -21.22 18.37
C THR A 117 1.87 -20.49 18.42
N GLY A 118 1.46 -19.83 17.34
CA GLY A 118 0.19 -19.10 17.25
C GLY A 118 0.20 -17.72 17.90
N VAL A 119 1.36 -17.19 18.29
CA VAL A 119 1.48 -15.85 18.89
C VAL A 119 1.57 -14.82 17.78
N GLN A 120 0.75 -13.77 17.84
CA GLN A 120 0.81 -12.66 16.89
C GLN A 120 2.14 -11.92 17.02
N MET A 121 2.94 -11.94 15.96
CA MET A 121 4.21 -11.19 15.88
C MET A 121 4.01 -9.74 15.43
N GLY A 122 2.94 -9.48 14.70
CA GLY A 122 2.63 -8.16 14.19
C GLY A 122 1.74 -8.19 12.96
N VAL A 123 1.61 -7.04 12.34
CA VAL A 123 0.75 -6.82 11.16
C VAL A 123 1.61 -6.24 10.04
N LYS A 124 1.47 -6.75 8.81
CA LYS A 124 2.00 -6.18 7.56
C LYS A 124 1.08 -5.05 7.06
N PRO A 125 1.56 -4.12 6.21
CA PRO A 125 0.71 -3.04 5.72
C PRO A 125 -0.46 -3.53 4.85
N PRO A 126 -1.58 -2.80 4.83
CA PRO A 126 -2.60 -2.97 3.80
C PRO A 126 -1.99 -2.77 2.41
N LEU A 127 -2.13 -3.75 1.52
CA LEU A 127 -1.47 -3.68 0.21
C LEU A 127 -2.02 -2.54 -0.67
N ARG A 128 -3.27 -2.13 -0.48
CA ARG A 128 -3.83 -0.96 -1.16
C ARG A 128 -3.08 0.32 -0.77
N ASP A 129 -2.69 0.45 0.49
CA ASP A 129 -2.03 1.66 1.00
C ASP A 129 -0.56 1.69 0.53
N VAL A 130 0.09 0.52 0.44
CA VAL A 130 1.42 0.37 -0.15
C VAL A 130 1.43 0.81 -1.63
N GLU A 131 0.47 0.31 -2.42
CA GLU A 131 0.35 0.70 -3.83
C GLU A 131 -0.03 2.19 -3.98
N ALA A 132 -0.90 2.73 -3.13
CA ALA A 132 -1.26 4.14 -3.16
C ALA A 132 -0.06 5.05 -2.85
N HIS A 133 0.85 4.64 -1.96
CA HIS A 133 2.00 5.44 -1.56
C HIS A 133 3.21 5.29 -2.49
N PHE A 134 3.53 4.05 -2.91
CA PHE A 134 4.73 3.75 -3.68
C PHE A 134 4.48 3.43 -5.15
N TYR A 135 3.22 3.43 -5.59
CA TYR A 135 2.81 3.08 -6.95
C TYR A 135 3.37 1.72 -7.38
N SER A 136 4.02 1.63 -8.54
CA SER A 136 4.63 0.39 -9.04
C SER A 136 6.04 0.13 -8.52
N GLN A 137 6.66 1.09 -7.81
CA GLN A 137 8.07 1.01 -7.41
C GLN A 137 8.32 -0.12 -6.41
N TRP A 138 7.40 -0.31 -5.46
CA TRP A 138 7.54 -1.37 -4.45
C TRP A 138 7.48 -2.78 -5.07
N ARG A 139 6.88 -2.95 -6.25
CA ARG A 139 6.73 -4.24 -6.96
C ARG A 139 7.94 -4.60 -7.84
N THR A 140 9.06 -3.91 -7.64
CA THR A 140 10.26 -4.08 -8.46
C THR A 140 11.45 -4.46 -7.57
N PRO A 141 11.50 -5.71 -7.03
CA PRO A 141 12.58 -6.09 -6.13
C PRO A 141 13.96 -5.91 -6.79
N PRO A 142 15.02 -5.65 -6.00
CA PRO A 142 16.37 -5.63 -6.54
C PRO A 142 16.72 -7.01 -7.11
N ASP A 143 17.61 -7.03 -8.10
CA ASP A 143 18.24 -8.24 -8.64
C ASP A 143 17.30 -9.26 -9.29
N VAL A 144 16.06 -8.86 -9.65
CA VAL A 144 15.13 -9.72 -10.41
C VAL A 144 15.31 -9.56 -11.92
N THR A 145 15.19 -10.66 -12.64
CA THR A 145 15.19 -10.66 -14.10
C THR A 145 13.94 -9.97 -14.66
N GLN A 146 14.00 -9.54 -15.94
CA GLN A 146 12.83 -8.95 -16.61
C GLN A 146 11.64 -9.92 -16.65
N GLN A 147 11.89 -11.23 -16.76
CA GLN A 147 10.84 -12.25 -16.73
C GLN A 147 10.17 -12.33 -15.37
N GLN A 148 10.94 -12.35 -14.28
CA GLN A 148 10.41 -12.33 -12.91
C GLN A 148 9.60 -11.06 -12.64
N ARG A 149 10.05 -9.90 -13.12
CA ARG A 149 9.29 -8.65 -13.00
C ARG A 149 7.93 -8.74 -13.68
N LYS A 150 7.85 -9.31 -14.89
CA LYS A 150 6.57 -9.54 -15.58
C LYS A 150 5.67 -10.51 -14.80
N GLN A 151 6.24 -11.54 -14.18
CA GLN A 151 5.49 -12.47 -13.33
C GLN A 151 4.93 -11.77 -12.09
N ILE A 152 5.72 -10.95 -11.40
CA ILE A 152 5.27 -10.16 -10.24
C ILE A 152 4.14 -9.20 -10.64
N GLN A 153 4.30 -8.49 -11.76
CA GLN A 153 3.26 -7.60 -12.29
C GLN A 153 1.97 -8.37 -12.60
N LYS A 154 2.09 -9.54 -13.24
CA LYS A 154 0.94 -10.39 -13.57
C LYS A 154 0.25 -10.94 -12.31
N ALA A 155 1.03 -11.37 -11.32
CA ALA A 155 0.51 -11.84 -10.04
C ALA A 155 -0.24 -10.72 -9.31
N TRP A 156 0.34 -9.52 -9.26
CA TRP A 156 -0.32 -8.34 -8.69
C TRP A 156 -1.62 -7.98 -9.41
N SER A 157 -1.61 -7.95 -10.76
CA SER A 157 -2.82 -7.66 -11.53
C SER A 157 -3.95 -8.67 -11.29
N ARG A 158 -3.61 -9.95 -11.10
CA ARG A 158 -4.59 -10.99 -10.75
C ARG A 158 -5.11 -10.82 -9.33
N PHE A 159 -4.21 -10.56 -8.39
CA PHE A 159 -4.54 -10.36 -6.98
C PHE A 159 -5.50 -9.18 -6.78
N ARG A 160 -5.24 -8.03 -7.41
CA ARG A 160 -6.07 -6.82 -7.25
C ARG A 160 -7.46 -6.91 -7.87
N GLU A 161 -7.71 -7.86 -8.75
CA GLU A 161 -8.98 -7.91 -9.51
C GLU A 161 -10.19 -8.09 -8.58
N ILE A 162 -10.13 -9.04 -7.63
CA ILE A 162 -11.23 -9.29 -6.69
C ILE A 162 -11.37 -8.13 -5.69
N PRO A 163 -10.32 -7.68 -4.98
CA PRO A 163 -10.44 -6.59 -4.02
C PRO A 163 -10.88 -5.26 -4.66
N GLU A 164 -10.38 -4.91 -5.85
CA GLU A 164 -10.83 -3.69 -6.52
C GLU A 164 -12.28 -3.79 -7.01
N TRP A 165 -12.73 -4.98 -7.40
CA TRP A 165 -14.14 -5.20 -7.69
C TRP A 165 -15.01 -5.00 -6.45
N ILE A 166 -14.57 -5.52 -5.30
CA ILE A 166 -15.26 -5.32 -4.01
C ILE A 166 -15.38 -3.83 -3.71
N ALA A 167 -14.27 -3.09 -3.74
CA ALA A 167 -14.26 -1.65 -3.48
C ALA A 167 -15.18 -0.89 -4.44
N LYS A 168 -15.02 -1.08 -5.76
CA LYS A 168 -15.82 -0.37 -6.77
C LYS A 168 -17.30 -0.71 -6.70
N SER A 169 -17.65 -1.97 -6.49
CA SER A 169 -19.04 -2.39 -6.40
C SER A 169 -19.69 -1.94 -5.10
N SER A 170 -18.93 -1.91 -4.00
CA SER A 170 -19.32 -1.34 -2.71
C SER A 170 -19.67 0.13 -2.89
N ASP A 171 -18.77 0.91 -3.48
CA ASP A 171 -18.96 2.33 -3.73
C ASP A 171 -20.12 2.61 -4.71
N ARG A 172 -20.22 1.85 -5.80
CA ARG A 172 -21.28 2.03 -6.81
C ARG A 172 -22.67 1.74 -6.25
N ARG A 173 -22.80 0.69 -5.42
CA ARG A 173 -24.10 0.25 -4.87
C ARG A 173 -24.41 0.88 -3.51
N GLN A 174 -23.46 1.61 -2.92
CA GLN A 174 -23.58 2.17 -1.57
C GLN A 174 -23.90 1.11 -0.52
N VAL A 175 -23.30 -0.08 -0.65
CA VAL A 175 -23.43 -1.20 0.29
C VAL A 175 -22.07 -1.51 0.90
N PRO A 176 -21.98 -2.02 2.14
CA PRO A 176 -20.70 -2.32 2.74
C PRO A 176 -19.98 -3.47 1.98
N PRO A 177 -18.62 -3.49 1.99
CA PRO A 177 -17.83 -4.54 1.32
C PRO A 177 -18.23 -5.97 1.72
N THR A 178 -18.70 -6.17 2.95
CA THR A 178 -19.14 -7.47 3.48
C THR A 178 -20.27 -8.10 2.68
N VAL A 179 -21.19 -7.30 2.15
CA VAL A 179 -22.29 -7.78 1.30
C VAL A 179 -21.74 -8.31 -0.03
N ILE A 180 -20.77 -7.61 -0.60
CA ILE A 180 -20.16 -7.97 -1.89
C ILE A 180 -19.30 -9.23 -1.73
N ILE A 181 -18.59 -9.33 -0.60
CA ILE A 181 -17.81 -10.50 -0.23
C ILE A 181 -18.72 -11.72 -0.10
N ALA A 182 -19.89 -11.58 0.53
CA ALA A 182 -20.87 -12.66 0.62
C ALA A 182 -21.33 -13.14 -0.76
N GLU A 183 -21.69 -12.23 -1.67
CA GLU A 183 -22.07 -12.57 -3.06
C GLU A 183 -20.92 -13.28 -3.82
N LEU A 184 -19.68 -12.87 -3.60
CA LEU A 184 -18.50 -13.52 -4.20
C LEU A 184 -18.25 -14.91 -3.62
N ASN A 185 -18.49 -15.10 -2.32
CA ASN A 185 -18.41 -16.41 -1.69
C ASN A 185 -19.55 -17.34 -2.17
N GLU A 186 -20.77 -16.83 -2.37
CA GLU A 186 -21.86 -17.58 -2.99
C GLU A 186 -21.50 -18.01 -4.41
N MET A 187 -20.86 -17.14 -5.20
CA MET A 187 -20.36 -17.50 -6.53
C MET A 187 -19.28 -18.60 -6.51
N LEU A 188 -18.50 -18.73 -5.43
CA LEU A 188 -17.54 -19.82 -5.27
C LEU A 188 -18.23 -21.15 -4.99
N ILE A 189 -19.29 -21.15 -4.16
CA ILE A 189 -19.99 -22.36 -3.72
C ILE A 189 -20.99 -22.82 -4.79
N ASP A 190 -21.90 -21.94 -5.19
CA ASP A 190 -23.05 -22.27 -6.05
C ASP A 190 -22.81 -21.91 -7.52
N GLY A 191 -21.91 -20.96 -7.78
CA GLY A 191 -21.62 -20.46 -9.12
C GLY A 191 -20.65 -21.31 -9.94
N GLY A 192 -20.25 -22.48 -9.45
CA GLY A 192 -19.33 -23.41 -10.12
C GLY A 192 -17.88 -22.94 -10.22
N VAL A 193 -17.50 -21.90 -9.47
CA VAL A 193 -16.17 -21.30 -9.47
C VAL A 193 -15.39 -21.89 -8.27
N GLY A 194 -14.73 -23.02 -8.46
CA GLY A 194 -14.11 -23.77 -7.36
C GLY A 194 -12.82 -23.17 -6.77
N SER A 195 -12.33 -22.02 -7.26
CA SER A 195 -11.11 -21.39 -6.75
C SER A 195 -11.08 -19.87 -6.90
N LEU A 196 -10.24 -19.20 -6.08
CA LEU A 196 -10.05 -17.75 -6.15
C LEU A 196 -9.43 -17.33 -7.50
N ASN A 197 -8.57 -18.17 -8.09
CA ASN A 197 -8.07 -17.96 -9.45
C ASN A 197 -9.19 -17.95 -10.50
N GLN A 198 -10.14 -18.87 -10.44
CA GLN A 198 -11.29 -18.88 -11.35
C GLN A 198 -12.20 -17.67 -11.10
N LEU A 199 -12.40 -17.29 -9.83
CA LEU A 199 -13.19 -16.12 -9.46
C LEU A 199 -12.58 -14.84 -9.99
N SER A 200 -11.26 -14.67 -9.88
CA SER A 200 -10.54 -13.51 -10.44
C SER A 200 -10.79 -13.37 -11.94
N ASN A 201 -10.77 -14.47 -12.70
CA ASN A 201 -11.08 -14.44 -14.14
C ASN A 201 -12.55 -14.06 -14.41
N LYS A 202 -13.49 -14.61 -13.64
CA LYS A 202 -14.92 -14.30 -13.77
C LYS A 202 -15.21 -12.83 -13.44
N VAL A 203 -14.60 -12.29 -12.39
CA VAL A 203 -14.69 -10.87 -12.03
C VAL A 203 -14.11 -9.98 -13.14
N ALA A 204 -12.97 -10.36 -13.73
CA ALA A 204 -12.40 -9.63 -14.86
C ALA A 204 -13.35 -9.60 -16.07
N GLU A 205 -14.04 -10.71 -16.35
CA GLU A 205 -15.06 -10.80 -17.39
C GLU A 205 -16.27 -9.91 -17.08
N MET A 206 -16.80 -9.97 -15.86
CA MET A 206 -17.90 -9.10 -15.40
C MET A 206 -17.56 -7.62 -15.54
N ARG A 207 -16.31 -7.23 -15.24
CA ARG A 207 -15.82 -5.87 -15.42
C ARG A 207 -15.77 -5.47 -16.89
N LYS A 208 -15.28 -6.35 -17.76
CA LYS A 208 -15.25 -6.11 -19.21
C LYS A 208 -16.68 -5.92 -19.76
N ASN A 209 -17.61 -6.78 -19.36
CA ASN A 209 -19.01 -6.71 -19.80
C ASN A 209 -19.70 -5.44 -19.28
N SER A 210 -19.44 -5.04 -18.03
CA SER A 210 -19.95 -3.80 -17.47
C SER A 210 -19.42 -2.55 -18.19
N ALA A 211 -18.16 -2.56 -18.61
CA ALA A 211 -17.56 -1.47 -19.36
C ALA A 211 -18.12 -1.37 -20.79
N ALA A 212 -18.34 -2.51 -21.46
CA ALA A 212 -18.96 -2.55 -22.78
C ALA A 212 -20.39 -1.99 -22.75
N ALA A 213 -21.20 -2.41 -21.78
CA ALA A 213 -22.56 -1.92 -21.61
C ALA A 213 -22.63 -0.39 -21.34
N ALA A 214 -21.69 0.14 -20.55
CA ALA A 214 -21.60 1.59 -20.31
C ALA A 214 -21.23 2.38 -21.59
N SER A 215 -20.36 1.80 -22.44
CA SER A 215 -19.96 2.43 -23.70
C SER A 215 -21.09 2.48 -24.73
N GLU A 216 -21.90 1.42 -24.84
CA GLU A 216 -23.04 1.36 -25.74
C GLU A 216 -24.13 2.37 -25.37
N TYR A 217 -24.40 2.56 -24.07
CA TYR A 217 -25.36 3.56 -23.59
C TYR A 217 -24.91 5.00 -23.89
N THR A 218 -23.59 5.25 -23.82
CA THR A 218 -23.01 6.57 -24.11
C THR A 218 -23.03 6.87 -25.62
N ALA A 219 -22.76 5.86 -26.46
CA ALA A 219 -22.84 5.98 -27.92
C ALA A 219 -24.29 6.15 -28.42
N ALA A 220 -25.26 5.45 -27.81
CA ALA A 220 -26.67 5.60 -28.14
C ALA A 220 -27.25 6.95 -27.68
N SER A 221 -26.75 7.51 -26.57
CA SER A 221 -27.18 8.84 -26.09
C SER A 221 -26.62 9.99 -26.93
N SER A 222 -25.52 9.77 -27.65
CA SER A 222 -24.89 10.78 -28.51
C SER A 222 -25.34 10.72 -29.98
N SER A 223 -26.16 9.73 -30.38
CA SER A 223 -26.74 9.63 -31.73
C SER A 223 -28.18 10.13 -31.87
N SER A 224 -28.75 10.76 -30.83
CA SER A 224 -30.14 11.29 -30.85
C SER A 224 -30.25 12.83 -30.97
N THR A 225 -29.37 13.47 -31.73
CA THR A 225 -29.52 14.90 -32.09
C THR A 225 -29.33 15.15 -33.58
N SER A 226 -30.34 14.74 -34.34
CA SER A 226 -30.75 15.32 -35.63
C SER A 226 -32.28 15.46 -35.48
N ASP A 227 -32.99 16.54 -35.80
CA ASP A 227 -32.74 17.67 -36.67
C ASP A 227 -33.88 18.67 -36.38
N SER A 228 -33.60 19.95 -36.19
CA SER A 228 -34.59 21.05 -36.21
C SER A 228 -33.85 22.39 -36.32
N ASP A 229 -33.45 22.71 -37.55
CA ASP A 229 -33.13 24.06 -38.00
C ASP A 229 -34.33 25.01 -37.82
N LEU A 230 -34.08 26.22 -37.28
CA LEU A 230 -34.26 27.51 -38.00
C LEU A 230 -34.17 28.74 -37.06
N GLN A 231 -33.16 29.58 -37.35
CA GLN A 231 -33.11 31.06 -37.30
C GLN A 231 -33.70 31.83 -36.10
N SER A 232 -32.88 32.66 -35.43
CA SER A 232 -32.88 34.14 -35.60
C SER A 232 -32.01 34.87 -34.59
N ASN A 233 -31.36 35.93 -35.09
CA ASN A 233 -30.58 36.97 -34.40
C ASN A 233 -31.11 37.43 -33.03
N SER A 234 -30.21 37.72 -32.08
CA SER A 234 -29.95 39.08 -31.55
C SER A 234 -28.96 38.96 -30.37
N SER A 235 -27.82 39.63 -30.45
CA SER A 235 -27.51 40.86 -29.71
C SER A 235 -26.95 40.64 -28.30
N VAL A 236 -25.69 41.07 -28.18
CA VAL A 236 -24.86 41.27 -26.98
C VAL A 236 -25.58 42.15 -25.95
N PRO A 237 -25.34 41.97 -24.64
CA PRO A 237 -24.59 43.02 -23.96
C PRO A 237 -23.52 42.48 -22.99
N THR A 238 -22.31 42.99 -23.22
CA THR A 238 -21.25 43.19 -22.22
C THR A 238 -21.82 43.95 -21.03
N THR A 239 -21.67 43.41 -19.82
CA THR A 239 -21.66 44.23 -18.60
C THR A 239 -20.44 43.87 -17.78
N GLN A 240 -19.49 44.80 -17.81
CA GLN A 240 -18.31 44.91 -16.97
C GLN A 240 -18.70 45.79 -15.78
N LEU A 241 -18.61 45.32 -14.54
CA LEU A 241 -18.65 46.09 -13.29
C LEU A 241 -18.48 45.08 -12.15
N GLY A 242 -17.65 45.22 -11.12
CA GLY A 242 -16.72 46.24 -10.68
C GLY A 242 -16.15 45.72 -9.37
N SER A 243 -14.87 45.98 -9.13
CA SER A 243 -14.17 45.63 -7.89
C SER A 243 -14.85 46.26 -6.67
N ALA A 244 -14.97 45.52 -5.57
CA ALA A 244 -15.12 46.10 -4.24
C ALA A 244 -14.39 45.24 -3.20
N ILE A 245 -13.31 45.82 -2.71
CA ILE A 245 -12.58 45.47 -1.49
C ILE A 245 -13.50 45.78 -0.30
N VAL A 246 -13.68 44.83 0.63
CA VAL A 246 -14.01 45.14 2.03
C VAL A 246 -13.13 44.30 2.93
N LEU A 247 -12.12 44.98 3.48
CA LEU A 247 -11.47 44.65 4.75
C LEU A 247 -12.50 44.85 5.86
N SER A 248 -12.73 43.81 6.67
CA SER A 248 -13.23 43.99 8.03
C SER A 248 -12.24 43.37 9.01
N LYS A 249 -11.76 44.27 9.86
CA LYS A 249 -10.86 44.12 10.99
C LYS A 249 -11.74 44.10 12.26
N GLU A 250 -11.19 43.61 13.36
CA GLU A 250 -11.70 43.69 14.76
C GLU A 250 -12.86 42.69 15.03
N GLU A 251 -12.83 41.88 16.10
CA GLU A 251 -12.73 42.28 17.51
C GLU A 251 -11.99 41.27 18.40
N GLU A 252 -11.18 41.81 19.31
CA GLU A 252 -10.73 41.18 20.56
C GLU A 252 -11.85 41.16 21.61
N GLY A 253 -11.79 40.22 22.55
CA GLY A 253 -12.52 40.22 23.82
C GLY A 253 -13.08 38.82 24.14
N HIS A 254 -12.82 38.17 25.26
CA HIS A 254 -12.22 38.51 26.56
C HIS A 254 -11.51 37.26 27.11
#